data_AF-A0A7J7PFA1-F1
#
_entry.id   AF-A0A7J7PFA1-F1
#
_cell.length_a   1.000
_cell.length_b   1.000
_cell.length_c   1.000
_cell.angle_alpha   90.00
_cell.angle_beta   90.00
_cell.angle_gamma   90.00
#
_symmetry.space_group_name_H-M   'P 1'
#
loop_
_entity.id
_entity.type
_entity.pdbx_description
1 polymer ?
#
loop_
_entity_poly.entity_id
_entity_poly.type
_entity_poly.pdbx_seq_one_letter_code
_entity_poly.pdbx_strand_id
1 'polypeptide(L)'
;MLPKDCSGADDQCNVGLCNSTSGLCEKAPANEGDSCDDGDKCTEQDTCAGGECAGQPKTCPAPANQCQISVCDAATGDCRTEDKPDNSGCDLEGGSEGLCSADTCQAGQCVAGPEQDCSALNDDCNEGKCDPGTGSCIQRPKAGSNIPATPACTAR
;
A
#
# COMPACT_ATOMS: atom_id res chain seq x y z
N MET A 1 31.71 -38.02 32.65
CA MET A 1 31.43 -37.29 31.39
C MET A 1 31.18 -35.85 31.78
N LEU A 2 31.87 -34.90 31.16
CA LEU A 2 31.58 -33.48 31.39
C LEU A 2 30.23 -33.15 30.70
N PRO A 3 29.37 -32.30 31.30
CA PRO A 3 28.16 -31.81 30.64
C PRO A 3 28.50 -31.24 29.26
N LYS A 4 27.65 -31.50 28.26
CA LYS A 4 27.83 -30.92 26.92
C LYS A 4 27.65 -29.40 27.04
N ASP A 5 28.68 -28.66 26.69
CA ASP A 5 28.64 -27.21 26.63
C ASP A 5 27.85 -26.78 25.38
N CYS A 6 26.77 -26.02 25.61
CA CYS A 6 25.90 -25.50 24.57
C CYS A 6 25.89 -23.97 24.51
N SER A 7 26.77 -23.29 25.25
CA SER A 7 26.86 -21.82 25.25
C SER A 7 27.10 -21.21 23.86
N GLY A 8 27.63 -21.99 22.90
CA GLY A 8 27.76 -21.56 21.51
C GLY A 8 26.43 -21.39 20.75
N ALA A 9 25.30 -21.83 21.32
CA ALA A 9 23.97 -21.57 20.79
C ALA A 9 23.28 -20.38 21.48
N ASP A 10 23.89 -19.77 22.50
CA ASP A 10 23.38 -18.56 23.15
C ASP A 10 23.36 -17.39 22.16
N ASP A 11 22.34 -16.56 22.27
CA ASP A 11 22.29 -15.22 21.68
C ASP A 11 21.51 -14.27 22.59
N GLN A 12 21.13 -13.09 22.09
CA GLN A 12 20.43 -12.08 22.88
C GLN A 12 19.09 -12.59 23.44
N CYS A 13 18.40 -13.46 22.69
CA CYS A 13 17.04 -13.92 22.98
C CYS A 13 16.95 -15.44 23.18
N ASN A 14 18.09 -16.14 23.21
CA ASN A 14 18.12 -17.58 23.33
C ASN A 14 19.26 -18.04 24.25
N VAL A 15 19.02 -19.15 24.93
CA VAL A 15 20.06 -19.95 25.58
C VAL A 15 20.19 -21.32 24.92
N GLY A 16 21.41 -21.83 24.88
CA GLY A 16 21.74 -23.13 24.35
C GLY A 16 21.47 -24.23 25.36
N LEU A 17 20.57 -25.14 25.02
CA LEU A 17 20.24 -26.31 25.83
C LEU A 17 20.70 -27.59 25.14
N CYS A 18 21.25 -28.52 25.91
CA CYS A 18 21.54 -29.87 25.43
C CYS A 18 20.24 -30.68 25.40
N ASN A 19 19.78 -31.05 24.21
CA ASN A 19 18.68 -31.98 24.06
C ASN A 19 19.17 -33.39 24.46
N SER A 20 18.54 -33.98 25.48
CA SER A 20 18.96 -35.28 26.05
C SER A 20 18.65 -36.47 25.14
N THR A 21 17.75 -36.31 24.17
CA THR A 21 17.37 -37.35 23.22
C THR A 21 18.28 -37.35 22.00
N SER A 22 18.48 -36.18 21.39
CA SER A 22 19.34 -36.05 20.20
C SER A 22 20.83 -35.91 20.55
N GLY A 23 21.15 -35.49 21.76
CA GLY A 23 22.50 -35.15 22.19
C GLY A 23 23.05 -33.88 21.51
N LEU A 24 22.21 -33.10 20.82
CA LEU A 24 22.58 -31.85 20.13
C LEU A 24 22.29 -30.62 20.99
N CYS A 25 22.97 -29.52 20.68
CA CYS A 25 22.65 -28.23 21.28
C CYS A 25 21.53 -27.58 20.46
N GLU A 26 20.49 -27.11 21.14
CA GLU A 26 19.31 -26.47 20.56
C GLU A 26 19.10 -25.12 21.24
N LYS A 27 18.57 -24.15 20.50
CA LYS A 27 18.19 -22.85 21.05
C LYS A 27 16.85 -22.96 21.78
N ALA A 28 16.78 -22.38 22.97
CA ALA A 28 15.54 -22.17 23.69
C ALA A 28 15.34 -20.68 23.93
N PRO A 29 14.13 -20.13 23.67
CA PRO A 29 13.79 -18.75 24.00
C PRO A 29 14.16 -18.39 25.44
N ALA A 30 14.70 -17.19 25.60
CA ALA A 30 15.07 -16.60 26.87
C ALA A 30 14.97 -15.07 26.80
N ASN A 31 15.11 -14.41 27.95
CA ASN A 31 15.16 -12.95 28.10
C ASN A 31 13.90 -12.25 27.54
N GLU A 32 12.74 -12.89 27.64
CA GLU A 32 11.49 -12.37 27.07
C GLU A 32 11.14 -10.96 27.60
N GLY A 33 10.96 -10.03 26.68
CA GLY A 33 10.69 -8.62 26.99
C GLY A 33 11.92 -7.77 27.32
N ASP A 34 13.11 -8.38 27.43
CA ASP A 34 14.36 -7.62 27.57
C ASP A 34 14.77 -7.01 26.23
N SER A 35 15.53 -5.92 26.30
CA SER A 35 16.06 -5.23 25.12
C SER A 35 17.06 -6.10 24.37
N CYS A 36 16.96 -6.09 23.04
CA CYS A 36 17.94 -6.70 22.15
C CYS A 36 18.22 -5.74 20.97
N ASP A 37 18.95 -6.20 19.96
CA ASP A 37 19.22 -5.49 18.70
C ASP A 37 19.01 -6.49 17.55
N ASP A 38 18.00 -6.25 16.72
CA ASP A 38 17.66 -7.10 15.57
C ASP A 38 18.51 -6.80 14.32
N GLY A 39 19.34 -5.75 14.39
CA GLY A 39 20.22 -5.28 13.34
C GLY A 39 19.54 -4.41 12.27
N ASP A 40 18.22 -4.19 12.35
CA ASP A 40 17.47 -3.31 11.47
C ASP A 40 17.40 -1.90 12.07
N LYS A 41 17.99 -0.91 11.40
CA LYS A 41 17.93 0.49 11.88
C LYS A 41 16.57 1.16 11.65
N CYS A 42 15.64 0.44 11.03
CA CYS A 42 14.26 0.84 10.82
C CYS A 42 13.30 0.23 11.83
N THR A 43 13.80 -0.46 12.85
CA THR A 43 13.05 -0.84 14.04
C THR A 43 13.51 0.01 15.24
N GLU A 44 12.60 0.16 16.20
CA GLU A 44 12.85 0.81 17.48
C GLU A 44 12.28 -0.08 18.59
N GLN A 45 12.89 0.00 19.78
CA GLN A 45 12.43 -0.73 20.97
C GLN A 45 12.43 -2.24 20.77
N ASP A 46 13.51 -2.77 20.18
CA ASP A 46 13.69 -4.19 19.94
C ASP A 46 13.67 -4.97 21.26
N THR A 47 12.85 -6.00 21.29
CA THR A 47 12.70 -6.87 22.45
C THR A 47 12.66 -8.33 22.05
N CYS A 48 13.12 -9.19 22.95
CA CYS A 48 13.07 -10.62 22.75
C CYS A 48 11.63 -11.14 22.92
N ALA A 49 11.13 -11.84 21.91
CA ALA A 49 9.84 -12.53 21.96
C ALA A 49 9.94 -13.89 21.26
N GLY A 50 9.77 -14.98 22.02
CA GLY A 50 9.77 -16.33 21.45
C GLY A 50 11.09 -16.75 20.80
N GLY A 51 12.22 -16.19 21.26
CA GLY A 51 13.55 -16.46 20.70
C GLY A 51 13.93 -15.56 19.52
N GLU A 52 13.03 -14.67 19.09
CA GLU A 52 13.30 -13.68 18.06
C GLU A 52 13.53 -12.32 18.70
N CYS A 53 14.54 -11.58 18.20
CA CYS A 53 14.69 -10.17 18.50
C CYS A 53 13.96 -9.38 17.41
N ALA A 54 13.00 -8.54 17.79
CA ALA A 54 12.29 -7.68 16.85
C ALA A 54 11.79 -6.41 17.53
N GLY A 55 11.78 -5.29 16.80
CA GLY A 55 11.22 -4.02 17.25
C GLY A 55 9.96 -3.56 16.54
N GLN A 56 9.55 -2.34 16.85
CA GLN A 56 8.45 -1.64 16.17
C GLN A 56 8.99 -0.84 14.98
N PRO A 57 8.28 -0.77 13.85
CA PRO A 57 8.72 0.02 12.71
C PRO A 57 8.92 1.50 13.09
N LYS A 58 10.10 2.02 12.80
CA LYS A 58 10.44 3.43 12.89
C LYS A 58 9.50 4.26 12.02
N THR A 59 9.03 5.37 12.55
CA THR A 59 8.17 6.29 11.80
C THR A 59 9.02 7.22 10.93
N CYS A 60 8.93 7.06 9.62
CA CYS A 60 9.46 8.04 8.67
C CYS A 60 8.50 9.21 8.45
N PRO A 61 8.99 10.39 8.03
CA PRO A 61 8.14 11.50 7.64
C PRO A 61 7.11 11.06 6.59
N ALA A 62 5.89 11.58 6.68
CA ALA A 62 4.85 11.28 5.70
C ALA A 62 5.27 11.73 4.29
N PRO A 63 4.89 11.01 3.22
CA PRO A 63 5.15 11.44 1.86
C PRO A 63 4.43 12.75 1.55
N ALA A 64 4.96 13.52 0.60
CA ALA A 64 4.41 14.85 0.27
C ALA A 64 3.06 14.77 -0.45
N ASN A 65 2.77 13.65 -1.12
CA ASN A 65 1.54 13.44 -1.88
C ASN A 65 1.17 11.95 -1.95
N GLN A 66 0.02 11.66 -2.56
CA GLN A 66 -0.54 10.30 -2.70
C GLN A 66 0.25 9.37 -3.63
N CYS A 67 1.14 9.92 -4.45
CA CYS A 67 1.99 9.18 -5.40
C CYS A 67 3.39 8.93 -4.89
N GLN A 68 3.60 9.16 -3.60
CA GLN A 68 4.87 8.92 -2.93
C GLN A 68 4.66 8.01 -1.72
N ILE A 69 5.73 7.31 -1.36
CA ILE A 69 5.83 6.50 -0.14
C ILE A 69 7.10 6.87 0.60
N SER A 70 7.12 6.56 1.90
CA SER A 70 8.30 6.74 2.74
C SER A 70 8.93 5.38 3.01
N VAL A 71 10.21 5.27 2.72
CA VAL A 71 10.99 4.05 2.88
C VAL A 71 12.13 4.33 3.84
N CYS A 72 12.33 3.43 4.78
CA CYS A 72 13.49 3.45 5.65
C CYS A 72 14.54 2.46 5.13
N ASP A 73 15.80 2.88 5.09
CA ASP A 73 16.92 2.00 4.76
C ASP A 73 17.35 1.20 6.00
N ALA A 74 17.17 -0.13 5.97
CA ALA A 74 17.46 -0.99 7.13
C ALA A 74 18.94 -0.94 7.59
N ALA A 75 19.87 -0.64 6.68
CA ALA A 75 21.30 -0.61 7.00
C ALA A 75 21.76 0.75 7.54
N THR A 76 21.15 1.86 7.14
CA THR A 76 21.54 3.21 7.59
C THR A 76 20.57 3.83 8.59
N GLY A 77 19.31 3.43 8.56
CA GLY A 77 18.20 4.02 9.33
C GLY A 77 17.68 5.32 8.72
N ASP A 78 18.13 5.67 7.52
CA ASP A 78 17.74 6.90 6.84
C ASP A 78 16.37 6.75 6.18
N CYS A 79 15.53 7.76 6.37
CA CYS A 79 14.25 7.85 5.69
C CYS A 79 14.44 8.56 4.34
N ARG A 80 13.89 7.97 3.28
CA ARG A 80 13.83 8.56 1.94
C ARG A 80 12.44 8.42 1.35
N THR A 81 12.13 9.31 0.43
CA THR A 81 10.90 9.24 -0.35
C THR A 81 11.16 8.45 -1.63
N GLU A 82 10.22 7.58 -1.97
CA GLU A 82 10.15 6.94 -3.28
C GLU A 82 8.82 7.26 -3.94
N ASP A 83 8.81 7.22 -5.26
CA ASP A 83 7.59 7.32 -6.03
C ASP A 83 6.85 5.97 -6.02
N LYS A 84 5.53 6.02 -5.95
CA LYS A 84 4.70 4.86 -6.26
C LYS A 84 4.92 4.46 -7.73
N PRO A 85 4.70 3.18 -8.09
CA PRO A 85 4.72 2.76 -9.48
C PRO A 85 3.81 3.63 -10.35
N ASP A 86 4.25 3.94 -11.56
CA ASP A 86 3.41 4.62 -12.54
C ASP A 86 2.10 3.84 -12.76
N ASN A 87 1.00 4.55 -12.97
CA ASN A 87 -0.37 4.04 -13.02
C ASN A 87 -0.96 3.56 -11.70
N SER A 88 -0.27 3.76 -10.57
CA SER A 88 -0.90 3.60 -9.26
C SER A 88 -2.05 4.60 -9.09
N GLY A 89 -3.15 4.17 -8.47
CA GLY A 89 -4.28 5.06 -8.22
C GLY A 89 -3.92 6.19 -7.25
N CYS A 90 -4.42 7.37 -7.57
CA CYS A 90 -4.41 8.55 -6.72
C CYS A 90 -5.68 9.37 -7.00
N ASP A 91 -5.86 10.50 -6.31
CA ASP A 91 -7.02 11.38 -6.49
C ASP A 91 -6.57 12.85 -6.42
N LEU A 92 -6.69 13.61 -7.52
CA LEU A 92 -6.38 15.03 -7.56
C LEU A 92 -7.48 15.93 -6.99
N GLU A 93 -8.73 15.46 -6.91
CA GLU A 93 -9.89 16.30 -6.61
C GLU A 93 -10.43 16.12 -5.18
N GLY A 94 -9.74 15.37 -4.33
CA GLY A 94 -10.04 15.30 -2.89
C GLY A 94 -11.45 14.78 -2.59
N GLY A 95 -12.00 13.98 -3.50
CA GLY A 95 -13.38 13.58 -3.48
C GLY A 95 -13.62 12.47 -4.49
N SER A 96 -14.32 11.44 -4.05
CA SER A 96 -14.92 10.39 -4.86
C SER A 96 -16.00 10.89 -5.83
N GLU A 97 -15.79 12.03 -6.49
CA GLU A 97 -16.75 12.70 -7.37
C GLU A 97 -16.67 12.19 -8.82
N GLY A 98 -15.93 11.10 -9.06
CA GLY A 98 -16.43 10.11 -10.00
C GLY A 98 -15.48 9.01 -10.41
N LEU A 99 -16.02 7.81 -10.61
CA LEU A 99 -15.36 6.68 -11.28
C LEU A 99 -15.13 6.92 -12.80
N CYS A 100 -15.21 8.17 -13.25
CA CYS A 100 -15.21 8.58 -14.65
C CYS A 100 -13.86 9.08 -15.15
N SER A 101 -12.92 9.32 -14.26
CA SER A 101 -11.51 9.55 -14.56
C SER A 101 -10.70 8.94 -13.42
N ALA A 102 -9.88 7.95 -13.74
CA ALA A 102 -8.99 7.34 -12.77
C ALA A 102 -7.66 8.08 -12.79
N ASP A 103 -7.42 8.94 -11.80
CA ASP A 103 -6.15 9.63 -11.67
C ASP A 103 -5.06 8.64 -11.33
N THR A 104 -3.91 8.86 -11.94
CA THR A 104 -2.80 7.92 -11.87
C THR A 104 -1.52 8.63 -11.48
N CYS A 105 -0.65 7.90 -10.80
CA CYS A 105 0.68 8.37 -10.52
C CYS A 105 1.52 8.33 -11.79
N GLN A 106 2.21 9.43 -12.08
CA GLN A 106 3.22 9.52 -13.13
C GLN A 106 4.41 10.29 -12.58
N ALA A 107 5.57 9.63 -12.47
CA ALA A 107 6.80 10.22 -11.96
C ALA A 107 6.61 10.94 -10.59
N GLY A 108 5.97 10.27 -9.63
CA GLY A 108 5.79 10.79 -8.27
C GLY A 108 4.75 11.89 -8.11
N GLN A 109 4.00 12.21 -9.17
CA GLN A 109 2.91 13.18 -9.16
C GLN A 109 1.60 12.48 -9.52
N CYS A 110 0.51 12.91 -8.90
CA CYS A 110 -0.82 12.49 -9.33
C CYS A 110 -1.19 13.28 -10.58
N VAL A 111 -1.56 12.60 -11.65
CA VAL A 111 -1.99 13.20 -12.92
C VAL A 111 -3.41 12.78 -13.24
N ALA A 112 -4.17 13.72 -13.80
CA ALA A 112 -5.56 13.48 -14.15
C ALA A 112 -5.65 12.38 -15.20
N GLY A 113 -6.49 11.37 -14.92
CA GLY A 113 -6.77 10.31 -15.89
C GLY A 113 -7.53 10.82 -17.11
N PRO A 114 -7.51 10.11 -18.24
CA PRO A 114 -8.43 10.41 -19.33
C PRO A 114 -9.87 10.26 -18.86
N GLU A 115 -10.74 11.18 -19.26
CA GLU A 115 -12.18 11.05 -19.04
C GLU A 115 -12.71 9.82 -19.78
N GLN A 116 -13.60 9.07 -19.13
CA GLN A 116 -14.25 7.90 -19.69
C GLN A 116 -15.01 8.27 -20.97
N ASP A 117 -14.56 7.73 -22.10
CA ASP A 117 -15.24 7.92 -23.39
C ASP A 117 -16.56 7.14 -23.39
N CYS A 118 -17.66 7.88 -23.37
CA CYS A 118 -19.01 7.33 -23.48
C CYS A 118 -19.66 7.65 -24.84
N SER A 119 -18.90 8.14 -25.80
CA SER A 119 -19.42 8.56 -27.12
C SER A 119 -20.08 7.41 -27.90
N ALA A 120 -19.77 6.15 -27.57
CA ALA A 120 -20.44 4.98 -28.12
C ALA A 120 -21.96 4.93 -27.82
N LEU A 121 -22.42 5.62 -26.76
CA LEU A 121 -23.83 5.74 -26.42
C LEU A 121 -24.49 6.98 -27.03
N ASN A 122 -23.77 7.77 -27.83
CA ASN A 122 -24.38 8.90 -28.53
C ASN A 122 -25.38 8.40 -29.56
N ASP A 123 -26.57 8.99 -29.54
CA ASP A 123 -27.57 8.84 -30.60
C ASP A 123 -28.10 10.22 -31.02
N ASP A 124 -29.14 10.26 -31.82
CA ASP A 124 -29.73 11.51 -32.30
C ASP A 124 -30.27 12.38 -31.14
N CYS A 125 -30.83 11.77 -30.09
CA CYS A 125 -31.54 12.42 -29.00
C CYS A 125 -30.72 12.52 -27.70
N ASN A 126 -29.79 11.58 -27.48
CA ASN A 126 -29.04 11.38 -26.26
C ASN A 126 -27.53 11.48 -26.49
N GLU A 127 -26.83 11.93 -25.45
CA GLU A 127 -25.38 11.89 -25.36
C GLU A 127 -24.97 10.89 -24.28
N GLY A 128 -23.94 10.09 -24.56
CA GLY A 128 -23.32 9.23 -23.57
C GLY A 128 -22.52 10.06 -22.59
N LYS A 129 -22.80 9.92 -21.30
CA LYS A 129 -21.99 10.49 -20.22
C LYS A 129 -21.64 9.42 -19.22
N CYS A 130 -20.47 9.55 -18.62
CA CYS A 130 -20.14 8.71 -17.49
C CYS A 130 -20.94 9.17 -16.26
N ASP A 131 -21.50 8.21 -15.53
CA ASP A 131 -22.12 8.42 -14.23
C ASP A 131 -21.04 8.42 -13.14
N PRO A 132 -20.81 9.54 -12.42
CA PRO A 132 -19.76 9.62 -11.40
C PRO A 132 -19.95 8.62 -10.26
N GLY A 133 -21.19 8.25 -9.92
CA GLY A 133 -21.47 7.31 -8.84
C GLY A 133 -21.16 5.85 -9.18
N THR A 134 -21.18 5.48 -10.47
CA THR A 134 -21.04 4.08 -10.91
C THR A 134 -19.89 3.83 -11.89
N GLY A 135 -19.31 4.89 -12.48
CA GLY A 135 -18.27 4.79 -13.51
C GLY A 135 -18.79 4.23 -14.83
N SER A 136 -20.09 3.97 -14.93
CA SER A 136 -20.71 3.37 -16.10
C SER A 136 -21.14 4.46 -17.07
N CYS A 137 -20.97 4.19 -18.36
CA CYS A 137 -21.56 5.03 -19.40
C CYS A 137 -23.08 4.89 -19.37
N ILE A 138 -23.77 6.01 -19.20
CA ILE A 138 -25.22 6.13 -19.27
C ILE A 138 -25.61 7.07 -20.40
N GLN A 139 -26.78 6.84 -20.99
CA GLN A 139 -27.38 7.82 -21.89
C GLN A 139 -28.05 8.94 -21.09
N ARG A 140 -27.77 10.19 -21.46
CA ARG A 140 -28.47 11.36 -20.94
C ARG A 140 -29.05 12.15 -22.10
N PRO A 141 -30.25 12.73 -21.97
CA PRO A 141 -30.81 13.60 -23.01
C PRO A 141 -29.85 14.76 -23.32
N LYS A 142 -29.60 15.03 -24.61
CA LYS A 142 -28.80 16.20 -25.01
C LYS A 142 -29.45 17.48 -24.47
N ALA A 143 -28.66 18.43 -23.97
CA ALA A 143 -29.20 19.71 -23.51
C ALA A 143 -29.32 20.72 -24.69
N GLY A 144 -30.50 21.34 -24.86
CA GLY A 144 -30.72 22.48 -25.75
C GLY A 144 -31.10 22.17 -27.21
N SER A 145 -30.80 23.10 -28.13
CA SER A 145 -31.23 23.12 -29.54
C SER A 145 -30.62 22.03 -30.45
N ASN A 146 -29.80 21.14 -29.90
CA ASN A 146 -29.13 20.06 -30.63
C ASN A 146 -29.93 18.74 -30.61
N ILE A 147 -31.16 18.75 -30.07
CA ILE A 147 -32.09 17.63 -30.18
C ILE A 147 -32.88 17.79 -31.49
N PRO A 148 -32.80 16.82 -32.42
CA PRO A 148 -33.67 16.81 -33.59
C PRO A 148 -35.14 16.80 -33.15
N ALA A 149 -35.97 17.70 -33.71
CA ALA A 149 -37.42 17.75 -33.47
C ALA A 149 -38.18 16.58 -34.16
N THR A 150 -37.59 15.39 -34.11
CA THR A 150 -38.17 14.17 -34.64
C THR A 150 -39.07 13.53 -33.59
N PRO A 151 -40.11 12.79 -34.01
CA PRO A 151 -40.96 12.04 -33.08
C PRO A 151 -40.18 11.11 -32.14
N ALA A 152 -39.05 10.58 -32.63
CA ALA A 152 -38.15 9.69 -31.90
C ALA A 152 -37.53 10.33 -30.65
N CYS A 153 -37.29 11.66 -30.66
CA CYS A 153 -36.71 12.37 -29.52
C CYS A 153 -37.75 13.04 -28.61
N THR A 154 -39.04 12.96 -28.95
CA THR A 154 -40.14 13.63 -28.22
C THR A 154 -41.09 12.68 -27.49
N ALA A 155 -40.92 11.36 -27.64
CA ALA A 155 -41.69 10.36 -26.90
C ALA A 155 -41.09 10.18 -25.50
N ARG A 156 -41.75 10.77 -24.51
CA ARG A 156 -41.48 10.57 -23.07
C ARG A 156 -41.80 9.14 -22.64
#